data_AF-A0A1Z3HT14-F1
#
_entry.id   AF-A0A1Z3HT14-F1
#
_cell.length_a   1.000
_cell.length_b   1.000
_cell.length_c   1.000
_cell.angle_alpha   90.00
_cell.angle_beta   90.00
_cell.angle_gamma   90.00
#
_symmetry.space_group_name_H-M   'P 1'
#
loop_
_entity.id
_entity.type
_entity.pdbx_description
1 polymer ?
#
loop_
_entity_poly.entity_id
_entity_poly.type
_entity_poly.pdbx_seq_one_letter_code
_entity_poly.pdbx_strand_id
1 'polypeptide(L)'
;MRPGGSRGDLCLVAPATTSPEIWHLNPVFLWQGGLIEALEVHDVASGDSLWRVDLFNFLPRLRYNGPGLEPGREYTWTLYDDLTGDAIMKADFQVMESDERQRIATELEQLTQDLRDSGADPLDIGLARITYFAEQELWADALTEVYLTRPAAPALSHYVREVTKRICGE
;
A
#
# COMPACT_ATOMS: atom_id res chain seq x y z
N MET A 1 21.90 -28.75 -16.31
CA MET A 1 20.76 -27.89 -15.91
C MET A 1 21.12 -26.46 -16.26
N ARG A 2 20.30 -25.78 -17.05
CA ARG A 2 20.48 -24.34 -17.36
C ARG A 2 19.96 -23.52 -16.18
N PRO A 3 20.61 -22.41 -15.79
CA PRO A 3 20.04 -21.52 -14.78
C PRO A 3 18.77 -20.91 -15.38
N GLY A 4 17.64 -21.08 -14.69
CA GLY A 4 16.39 -20.39 -15.03
C GLY A 4 16.62 -18.88 -14.92
N GLY A 5 16.18 -18.15 -15.94
CA GLY A 5 16.37 -16.70 -16.02
C GLY A 5 15.85 -16.00 -14.77
N SER A 6 16.60 -15.00 -14.32
CA SER A 6 16.14 -14.04 -13.31
C SER A 6 14.84 -13.43 -13.81
N ARG A 7 13.73 -13.83 -13.19
CA ARG A 7 12.44 -13.16 -13.31
C ARG A 7 12.68 -11.82 -12.63
N GLY A 8 12.79 -10.75 -13.42
CA GLY A 8 13.22 -9.42 -12.96
C GLY A 8 12.65 -9.09 -11.59
N ASP A 9 13.55 -8.74 -10.67
CA ASP A 9 13.37 -8.75 -9.22
C ASP A 9 11.99 -8.24 -8.78
N LEU A 10 11.05 -9.17 -8.55
CA LEU A 10 9.72 -8.85 -8.05
C LEU A 10 9.85 -8.37 -6.60
N CYS A 11 9.20 -7.26 -6.27
CA CYS A 11 9.21 -6.70 -4.93
C CYS A 11 7.80 -6.22 -4.53
N LEU A 12 7.34 -6.60 -3.34
CA LEU A 12 6.14 -6.04 -2.72
C LEU A 12 6.52 -4.76 -1.97
N VAL A 13 5.95 -3.63 -2.38
CA VAL A 13 6.32 -2.31 -1.86
C VAL A 13 5.38 -1.88 -0.73
N ALA A 14 4.07 -2.06 -0.88
CA ALA A 14 3.10 -1.69 0.16
C ALA A 14 1.78 -2.45 -0.02
N PRO A 15 1.13 -2.89 1.07
CA PRO A 15 1.75 -3.16 2.38
C PRO A 15 2.89 -4.19 2.23
N ALA A 16 4.01 -3.98 2.92
CA ALA A 16 5.18 -4.86 2.84
C ALA A 16 5.50 -5.44 4.21
N THR A 17 6.21 -6.57 4.26
CA THR A 17 6.59 -7.22 5.53
C THR A 17 7.44 -6.32 6.45
N THR A 18 8.11 -5.32 5.90
CA THR A 18 8.91 -4.33 6.65
C THR A 18 8.07 -3.17 7.19
N SER A 19 6.81 -3.03 6.77
CA SER A 19 5.82 -2.08 7.26
C SER A 19 4.48 -2.80 7.40
N PRO A 20 4.37 -3.78 8.32
CA PRO A 20 3.25 -4.70 8.35
C PRO A 20 1.98 -4.07 8.92
N GLU A 21 2.08 -3.06 9.79
CA GLU A 21 0.89 -2.37 10.30
C GLU A 21 0.47 -1.22 9.39
N ILE A 22 -0.84 -1.10 9.13
CA ILE A 22 -1.42 -0.04 8.30
C ILE A 22 -2.64 0.62 8.97
N TRP A 23 -2.86 1.90 8.69
CA TRP A 23 -3.99 2.68 9.17
C TRP A 23 -5.19 2.65 8.20
N HIS A 24 -4.96 2.59 6.89
CA HIS A 24 -6.02 2.60 5.88
C HIS A 24 -6.78 1.26 5.82
N LEU A 25 -8.11 1.33 5.78
CA LEU A 25 -8.97 0.14 5.56
C LEU A 25 -9.11 -0.22 4.07
N ASN A 26 -8.64 0.67 3.18
CA ASN A 26 -8.60 0.46 1.73
C ASN A 26 -7.20 0.83 1.21
N PRO A 27 -6.17 0.06 1.56
CA PRO A 27 -4.80 0.37 1.19
C PRO A 27 -4.60 0.35 -0.32
N VAL A 28 -3.52 0.97 -0.77
CA VAL A 28 -2.99 0.73 -2.12
C VAL A 28 -1.95 -0.38 -2.06
N PHE A 29 -2.20 -1.45 -2.80
CA PHE A 29 -1.21 -2.45 -3.11
C PHE A 29 -0.25 -1.91 -4.17
N LEU A 30 1.05 -1.97 -3.91
CA LEU A 30 2.10 -1.50 -4.79
C LEU A 30 3.18 -2.57 -4.88
N TRP A 31 3.60 -2.89 -6.10
CA TRP A 31 4.71 -3.80 -6.36
C TRP A 31 5.62 -3.25 -7.46
N GLN A 32 6.78 -3.87 -7.65
CA GLN A 32 7.71 -3.57 -8.73
C GLN A 32 8.15 -4.87 -9.39
N GLY A 33 8.27 -4.86 -10.72
CA GLY A 33 8.71 -6.01 -11.49
C GLY A 33 7.63 -7.09 -11.65
N GLY A 34 8.02 -8.17 -12.32
CA GLY A 34 7.17 -9.33 -12.61
C GLY A 34 6.06 -9.09 -13.66
N LEU A 35 5.67 -10.18 -14.33
CA LEU A 35 4.37 -10.28 -15.00
C LEU A 35 3.43 -10.95 -14.00
N ILE A 36 2.33 -10.29 -13.68
CA ILE A 36 1.41 -10.71 -12.63
C ILE A 36 0.03 -10.92 -13.23
N GLU A 37 -0.54 -12.10 -13.00
CA GLU A 37 -1.87 -12.46 -13.46
C GLU A 37 -2.95 -11.85 -12.57
N ALA A 38 -2.74 -11.96 -11.27
CA ALA A 38 -3.77 -11.68 -10.29
C ALA A 38 -3.16 -11.28 -8.95
N LEU A 39 -3.98 -10.55 -8.19
CA LEU A 39 -3.74 -10.23 -6.80
C LEU A 39 -4.94 -10.73 -5.98
N GLU A 40 -4.65 -11.35 -4.84
CA GLU A 40 -5.66 -11.83 -3.92
C GLU A 40 -5.36 -11.37 -2.50
N VAL A 41 -6.41 -11.07 -1.73
CA VAL A 41 -6.34 -10.73 -0.30
C VAL A 41 -7.13 -11.76 0.49
N HIS A 42 -6.48 -12.32 1.51
CA HIS A 42 -7.04 -13.31 2.42
C HIS A 42 -7.05 -12.78 3.85
N ASP A 43 -8.07 -13.17 4.62
CA ASP A 43 -8.06 -13.02 6.07
C ASP A 43 -7.23 -14.15 6.70
N VAL A 44 -6.25 -13.81 7.54
CA VAL A 44 -5.32 -14.80 8.11
C VAL A 44 -6.02 -15.75 9.08
N ALA A 45 -6.97 -15.24 9.87
CA ALA A 45 -7.62 -16.02 10.92
C ALA A 45 -8.58 -17.08 10.38
N SER A 46 -9.36 -16.74 9.35
CA SER A 46 -10.32 -17.64 8.70
C SER A 46 -9.71 -18.42 7.53
N GLY A 47 -8.69 -17.86 6.87
CA GLY A 47 -8.16 -18.36 5.60
C GLY A 47 -9.05 -18.03 4.40
N ASP A 48 -10.11 -17.25 4.59
CA ASP A 48 -11.06 -16.93 3.53
C ASP A 48 -10.46 -15.94 2.53
N SER A 49 -10.72 -16.18 1.24
CA SER A 49 -10.46 -15.21 0.18
C SER A 49 -11.49 -14.09 0.27
N LEU A 50 -11.02 -12.88 0.60
CA LEU A 50 -11.88 -11.70 0.72
C LEU A 50 -12.08 -11.01 -0.62
N TRP A 51 -11.04 -11.04 -1.45
CA TRP A 51 -11.01 -10.29 -2.70
C TRP A 51 -9.91 -10.81 -3.62
N ARG A 52 -10.26 -11.05 -4.88
CA ARG A 52 -9.32 -11.39 -5.94
C ARG A 52 -9.59 -10.52 -7.16
N VAL A 53 -8.54 -10.13 -7.85
CA VAL A 53 -8.61 -9.33 -9.06
C VAL A 53 -7.59 -9.83 -10.07
N ASP A 54 -8.02 -10.01 -11.31
CA ASP A 54 -7.14 -10.30 -12.43
C ASP A 54 -6.55 -8.98 -12.95
N LEU A 55 -5.22 -8.94 -13.09
CA LEU A 55 -4.42 -7.75 -13.33
C LEU A 55 -4.12 -7.50 -14.81
N PHE A 56 -4.89 -8.09 -15.73
CA PHE A 56 -4.75 -7.83 -17.17
C PHE A 56 -4.79 -6.32 -17.48
N ASN A 57 -3.66 -5.75 -17.89
CA ASN A 57 -3.44 -4.31 -18.17
C ASN A 57 -3.47 -3.37 -16.96
N PHE A 58 -3.37 -3.87 -15.73
CA PHE A 58 -3.20 -3.00 -14.58
C PHE A 58 -1.75 -2.49 -14.48
N LEU A 59 -1.62 -1.26 -14.00
CA LEU A 59 -0.33 -0.74 -13.56
C LEU A 59 0.11 -1.53 -12.31
N PRO A 60 1.40 -1.48 -11.91
CA PRO A 60 1.89 -2.26 -10.77
C PRO A 60 1.44 -1.68 -9.41
N ARG A 61 0.21 -1.18 -9.36
CA ARG A 61 -0.47 -0.59 -8.22
C ARG A 61 -1.98 -0.82 -8.33
N LEU A 62 -2.64 -1.06 -7.20
CA LEU A 62 -4.08 -1.22 -7.16
C LEU A 62 -4.65 -0.81 -5.80
N ARG A 63 -5.65 0.08 -5.80
CA ARG A 63 -6.39 0.39 -4.58
C ARG A 63 -7.32 -0.76 -4.24
N TYR A 64 -7.25 -1.25 -3.01
CA TYR A 64 -8.17 -2.23 -2.51
C TYR A 64 -9.62 -1.72 -2.55
N ASN A 65 -10.50 -2.48 -3.20
CA ASN A 65 -11.93 -2.16 -3.31
C ASN A 65 -12.82 -3.37 -2.94
N GLY A 66 -12.27 -4.34 -2.23
CA GLY A 66 -13.02 -5.45 -1.64
C GLY A 66 -13.83 -5.03 -0.40
N PRO A 67 -14.37 -6.01 0.35
CA PRO A 67 -15.02 -5.77 1.64
C PRO A 67 -14.13 -4.97 2.58
N GLY A 68 -14.69 -4.05 3.38
CA GLY A 68 -13.88 -3.20 4.26
C GLY A 68 -13.03 -4.04 5.23
N LEU A 69 -11.72 -3.79 5.24
CA LEU A 69 -10.84 -4.42 6.21
C LEU A 69 -11.18 -3.90 7.61
N GLU A 70 -11.09 -4.78 8.61
CA GLU A 70 -11.43 -4.49 10.00
C GLU A 70 -10.18 -4.19 10.84
N PRO A 71 -10.24 -3.20 11.76
CA PRO A 71 -9.18 -2.93 12.73
C PRO A 71 -8.77 -4.16 13.55
N GLY A 72 -7.47 -4.25 13.85
CA GLY A 72 -6.87 -5.32 14.64
C GLY A 72 -6.65 -6.63 13.88
N ARG A 73 -7.20 -6.78 12.67
CA ARG A 73 -7.11 -8.03 11.90
C ARG A 73 -5.88 -8.08 11.01
N GLU A 74 -5.38 -9.29 10.84
CA GLU A 74 -4.27 -9.63 9.95
C GLU A 74 -4.79 -10.19 8.62
N TYR A 75 -4.13 -9.78 7.55
CA TYR A 75 -4.44 -10.16 6.18
C TYR A 75 -3.15 -10.54 5.44
N THR A 76 -3.28 -11.38 4.44
CA THR A 76 -2.21 -11.67 3.47
C THR A 76 -2.66 -11.16 2.12
N TRP A 77 -1.77 -10.50 1.38
CA TRP A 77 -1.98 -10.30 -0.05
C TRP A 77 -0.96 -11.09 -0.86
N THR A 78 -1.43 -11.74 -1.92
CA THR A 78 -0.66 -12.69 -2.73
C THR A 78 -0.72 -12.29 -4.20
N LEU A 79 0.43 -12.31 -4.87
CA LEU A 79 0.56 -12.16 -6.32
C LEU A 79 0.69 -13.53 -6.99
N TYR A 80 0.07 -13.69 -8.14
CA TYR A 80 0.04 -14.93 -8.93
C TYR A 80 0.70 -14.75 -10.31
N ASP A 81 1.39 -15.78 -10.78
CA ASP A 81 2.09 -15.84 -12.08
C ASP A 81 1.12 -15.95 -13.25
N ASP A 82 1.33 -15.20 -14.33
CA ASP A 82 0.47 -15.20 -15.53
C ASP A 82 0.61 -16.44 -16.42
N LEU A 83 1.70 -17.20 -16.29
CA LEU A 83 1.94 -18.40 -17.09
C LEU A 83 1.51 -19.66 -16.35
N THR A 84 1.71 -19.72 -15.04
CA THR A 84 1.44 -20.95 -14.26
C THR A 84 0.20 -20.86 -13.37
N GLY A 85 -0.27 -19.65 -13.03
CA GLY A 85 -1.34 -19.45 -12.05
C GLY A 85 -0.90 -19.72 -10.60
N ASP A 86 0.38 -19.99 -10.35
CA ASP A 86 0.90 -20.26 -9.01
C ASP A 86 1.14 -18.96 -8.23
N ALA A 87 1.03 -19.04 -6.90
CA ALA A 87 1.45 -17.95 -6.02
C ALA A 87 2.98 -17.75 -6.13
N ILE A 88 3.40 -16.52 -6.40
CA ILE A 88 4.82 -16.18 -6.60
C ILE A 88 5.39 -15.31 -5.49
N MET A 89 4.56 -14.50 -4.85
CA MET A 89 4.99 -13.65 -3.73
C MET A 89 3.77 -13.32 -2.86
N LYS A 90 4.00 -13.14 -1.57
CA LYS A 90 2.99 -12.72 -0.63
C LYS A 90 3.59 -11.87 0.48
N ALA A 91 2.77 -11.02 1.08
CA ALA A 91 3.12 -10.30 2.30
C ALA A 91 1.92 -10.25 3.23
N ASP A 92 2.22 -10.35 4.52
CA ASP A 92 1.24 -10.21 5.59
C ASP A 92 1.22 -8.75 6.06
N PHE A 93 0.06 -8.28 6.47
CA PHE A 93 -0.13 -6.97 7.06
C PHE A 93 -1.29 -6.99 8.06
N GLN A 94 -1.24 -6.11 9.04
CA GLN A 94 -2.26 -5.92 10.05
C GLN A 94 -2.88 -4.54 9.91
N VAL A 95 -4.20 -4.46 10.01
CA VAL A 95 -4.86 -3.16 10.18
C VAL A 95 -4.73 -2.77 11.65
N MET A 96 -4.22 -1.57 11.89
CA MET A 96 -4.04 -0.96 13.20
C MET A 96 -5.32 -1.06 14.05
N GLU A 97 -5.12 -1.28 15.36
CA GLU A 97 -6.19 -1.36 16.35
C GLU A 97 -7.04 -0.08 16.42
N SER A 98 -8.30 -0.24 16.83
CA SER A 98 -9.30 0.83 16.77
C SER A 98 -8.89 2.09 17.54
N ASP A 99 -8.32 1.93 18.74
CA ASP A 99 -7.98 3.07 19.61
C ASP A 99 -6.84 3.91 19.02
N GLU A 100 -5.77 3.27 18.56
CA GLU A 100 -4.65 3.97 17.94
C GLU A 100 -5.03 4.57 16.59
N ARG A 101 -5.80 3.83 15.80
CA ARG A 101 -6.33 4.31 14.53
C ARG A 101 -7.18 5.57 14.72
N GLN A 102 -8.00 5.60 15.78
CA GLN A 102 -8.83 6.76 16.12
C GLN A 102 -7.98 7.94 16.59
N ARG A 103 -6.90 7.72 17.35
CA ARG A 103 -5.94 8.77 17.72
C ARG A 103 -5.36 9.44 16.47
N ILE A 104 -4.83 8.66 15.54
CA ILE A 104 -4.28 9.16 14.27
C ILE A 104 -5.36 9.87 13.45
N ALA A 105 -6.59 9.35 13.41
CA ALA A 105 -7.69 10.01 12.71
C ALA A 105 -7.97 11.42 13.25
N THR A 106 -7.98 11.58 14.57
CA THR A 106 -8.17 12.88 15.22
C THR A 106 -7.01 13.83 14.96
N GLU A 107 -5.77 13.36 15.00
CA GLU A 107 -4.59 14.18 14.69
C GLU A 107 -4.60 14.66 13.23
N LEU A 108 -4.94 13.76 12.29
CA LEU A 108 -5.05 14.10 10.86
C LEU A 108 -6.22 15.05 10.56
N GLU A 109 -7.34 14.93 11.27
CA GLU A 109 -8.47 15.84 11.15
C GLU A 109 -8.07 17.25 11.61
N GLN A 110 -7.41 17.37 12.76
CA GLN A 110 -6.90 18.64 13.27
C GLN A 110 -5.88 19.26 12.31
N LEU A 111 -4.88 18.49 11.86
CA LEU A 111 -3.89 18.93 10.87
C LEU A 111 -4.57 19.45 9.59
N THR A 112 -5.56 18.72 9.09
CA THR A 112 -6.29 19.11 7.87
C THR A 112 -7.08 20.40 8.08
N GLN A 113 -7.70 20.57 9.25
CA GLN A 113 -8.47 21.75 9.58
C GLN A 113 -7.57 22.99 9.72
N ASP A 114 -6.46 22.88 10.44
CA ASP A 114 -5.50 23.98 10.62
C ASP A 114 -4.94 24.47 9.27
N LEU A 115 -4.61 23.53 8.39
CA LEU A 115 -4.13 23.85 7.03
C LEU A 115 -5.21 24.52 6.18
N ARG A 116 -6.47 24.07 6.25
CA ARG A 116 -7.58 24.74 5.56
C ARG A 116 -7.82 26.15 6.07
N ASP A 117 -7.78 26.35 7.39
CA ASP A 117 -8.01 27.65 8.02
C ASP A 117 -6.89 28.65 7.70
N SER A 118 -5.67 28.15 7.45
CA SER A 118 -4.54 28.95 6.92
C SER A 118 -4.57 29.17 5.40
N GLY A 119 -5.56 28.62 4.69
CA GLY A 119 -5.73 28.79 3.25
C GLY A 119 -4.86 27.87 2.38
N ALA A 120 -4.33 26.78 2.94
CA ALA A 120 -3.56 25.79 2.18
C ALA A 120 -4.42 25.13 1.07
N ASP A 121 -3.78 24.81 -0.04
CA ASP A 121 -4.48 24.15 -1.15
C ASP A 121 -4.58 22.62 -0.92
N PRO A 122 -5.38 21.90 -1.72
CA PRO A 122 -5.54 20.45 -1.56
C PRO A 122 -4.25 19.63 -1.72
N LEU A 123 -3.28 20.11 -2.51
CA LEU A 123 -2.00 19.43 -2.69
C LEU A 123 -1.14 19.62 -1.44
N ASP A 124 -1.10 20.81 -0.86
CA ASP A 124 -0.37 21.08 0.39
C ASP A 124 -0.90 20.24 1.55
N ILE A 125 -2.23 20.11 1.66
CA ILE A 125 -2.87 19.22 2.64
C ILE A 125 -2.48 17.76 2.41
N GLY A 126 -2.52 17.30 1.16
CA GLY A 126 -2.11 15.93 0.82
C GLY A 126 -0.64 15.67 1.16
N LEU A 127 0.25 16.61 0.86
CA LEU A 127 1.68 16.52 1.22
C LEU A 127 1.87 16.44 2.74
N ALA A 128 1.15 17.25 3.52
CA ALA A 128 1.23 17.21 4.97
C ALA A 128 0.77 15.87 5.55
N ARG A 129 -0.29 15.26 4.99
CA ARG A 129 -0.76 13.93 5.39
C ARG A 129 0.26 12.83 5.05
N ILE A 130 0.88 12.89 3.87
CA ILE A 130 1.95 11.97 3.46
C ILE A 130 3.12 12.07 4.44
N THR A 131 3.54 13.30 4.78
CA THR A 131 4.61 13.53 5.76
C THR A 131 4.24 13.00 7.13
N TYR A 132 3.03 13.24 7.61
CA TYR A 132 2.55 12.73 8.89
C TYR A 132 2.70 11.20 8.97
N PHE A 133 2.20 10.45 7.98
CA PHE A 133 2.32 8.99 8.00
C PHE A 133 3.79 8.52 7.89
N ALA A 134 4.60 9.20 7.08
CA ALA A 134 6.02 8.88 6.94
C ALA A 134 6.80 9.08 8.26
N GLU A 135 6.49 10.14 9.02
CA GLU A 135 7.11 10.42 10.32
C GLU A 135 6.70 9.39 11.40
N GLN A 136 5.52 8.78 11.27
CA GLN A 136 5.07 7.66 12.10
C GLN A 136 5.58 6.30 11.59
N GLU A 137 6.45 6.29 10.58
CA GLU A 137 6.96 5.07 9.90
C GLU A 137 5.86 4.21 9.26
N LEU A 138 4.67 4.77 9.03
CA LEU A 138 3.53 4.14 8.35
C LEU A 138 3.67 4.28 6.83
N TRP A 139 4.70 3.66 6.25
CA TRP A 139 5.09 3.85 4.85
C TRP A 139 4.02 3.42 3.84
N ALA A 140 3.29 2.34 4.14
CA ALA A 140 2.19 1.87 3.31
C ALA A 140 1.04 2.90 3.24
N ASP A 141 0.76 3.58 4.35
CA ASP A 141 -0.25 4.63 4.43
C ASP A 141 0.21 5.91 3.76
N ALA A 142 1.48 6.28 3.93
CA ALA A 142 2.06 7.42 3.23
C ALA A 142 2.01 7.22 1.70
N LEU A 143 2.34 6.02 1.21
CA LEU A 143 2.18 5.66 -0.20
C LEU A 143 0.71 5.67 -0.64
N THR A 144 -0.21 5.19 0.20
CA THR A 144 -1.66 5.27 -0.07
C THR A 144 -2.09 6.73 -0.24
N GLU A 145 -1.69 7.64 0.64
CA GLU A 145 -1.98 9.08 0.53
C GLU A 145 -1.39 9.70 -0.73
N VAL A 146 -0.20 9.28 -1.17
CA VAL A 146 0.37 9.72 -2.45
C VAL A 146 -0.54 9.36 -3.62
N TYR A 147 -1.17 8.19 -3.61
CA TYR A 147 -2.07 7.79 -4.69
C TYR A 147 -3.45 8.42 -4.59
N LEU A 148 -3.89 8.77 -3.38
CA LEU A 148 -5.11 9.57 -3.16
C LEU A 148 -4.88 11.04 -3.56
N THR A 149 -3.66 11.54 -3.42
CA THR A 149 -3.25 12.92 -3.71
C THR A 149 -2.64 12.99 -5.11
N ARG A 150 -3.40 13.40 -6.13
CA ARG A 150 -2.93 13.76 -7.51
C ARG A 150 -1.50 13.23 -7.88
N PRO A 151 -1.34 11.93 -8.18
CA PRO A 151 -0.03 11.28 -8.30
C PRO A 151 0.88 11.83 -9.42
N ALA A 152 0.35 12.69 -10.30
CA ALA A 152 1.11 13.33 -11.39
C ALA A 152 1.98 14.53 -10.95
N ALA A 153 1.94 14.93 -9.67
CA ALA A 153 2.84 15.97 -9.17
C ALA A 153 4.30 15.43 -9.11
N PRO A 154 5.31 16.15 -9.67
CA PRO A 154 6.69 15.67 -9.70
C PRO A 154 7.27 15.29 -8.33
N ALA A 155 6.94 16.05 -7.28
CA ALA A 155 7.38 15.77 -5.91
C ALA A 155 6.90 14.41 -5.40
N LEU A 156 5.66 14.03 -5.72
CA LEU A 156 5.07 12.75 -5.33
C LEU A 156 5.69 11.57 -6.08
N SER A 157 6.00 11.75 -7.37
CA SER A 157 6.71 10.74 -8.15
C SER A 157 8.13 10.49 -7.61
N HIS A 158 8.82 11.52 -7.11
CA HIS A 158 10.11 11.36 -6.44
C HIS A 158 9.96 10.58 -5.13
N TYR A 159 8.95 10.92 -4.32
CA TYR A 159 8.69 10.25 -3.04
C TYR A 159 8.45 8.74 -3.22
N VAL A 160 7.56 8.35 -4.14
CA VAL A 160 7.29 6.91 -4.41
C VAL A 160 8.58 6.17 -4.73
N ARG A 161 9.41 6.71 -5.63
CA ARG A 161 10.67 6.07 -6.02
C ARG A 161 11.62 5.86 -4.84
N GLU A 162 11.79 6.87 -3.97
CA GLU A 162 12.72 6.74 -2.84
C GLU A 162 12.22 5.78 -1.78
N VAL A 163 10.90 5.74 -1.51
CA VAL A 163 10.31 4.73 -0.62
C VAL A 163 10.46 3.34 -1.23
N THR A 164 10.19 3.17 -2.53
CA THR A 164 10.37 1.89 -3.23
C THR A 164 11.82 1.40 -3.13
N LYS A 165 12.83 2.25 -3.38
CA LYS A 165 14.24 1.88 -3.21
C LYS A 165 14.57 1.45 -1.79
N ARG A 166 14.06 2.18 -0.78
CA ARG A 166 14.25 1.83 0.63
C ARG A 166 13.68 0.45 0.96
N ILE A 167 12.51 0.10 0.42
CA ILE A 167 11.83 -1.16 0.70
C ILE A 167 12.44 -2.33 -0.10
N CYS A 168 12.76 -2.11 -1.38
CA CYS A 168 13.25 -3.15 -2.28
C CYS A 168 14.77 -3.30 -2.31
N GLY A 169 15.52 -2.37 -1.70
CA GLY A 169 16.99 -2.45 -1.58
C GLY A 169 17.76 -2.07 -2.85
N GLU A 170 17.28 -1.10 -3.61
CA GLU A 170 17.92 -0.58 -4.84
C GLU A 170 18.80 0.65 -4.62
#